data_AF-A0A8H3ILG5-F1
#
_entry.id   AF-A0A8H3ILG5-F1
#
_cell.length_a   1.000
_cell.length_b   1.000
_cell.length_c   1.000
_cell.angle_alpha   90.00
_cell.angle_beta   90.00
_cell.angle_gamma   90.00
#
_symmetry.space_group_name_H-M   'P 1'
#
loop_
_entity.id
_entity.type
_entity.pdbx_description
1 polymer ?
#
loop_
_entity_poly.entity_id
_entity_poly.type
_entity_poly.pdbx_seq_one_letter_code
_entity_poly.pdbx_strand_id
1 'polypeptide(L)'
;MLSDEEGLDSILPDGAEILDVMMSVFSGVKDEFGKEELPPSPLTFDRVCGGPSPQSTASLFKLPTELMDGILQHVPSDSLAPLALVNRDCLQWARSRQFASIHLDYGQPSLDLIQRLLDEVSGLDSSTSSIMPLPRLGLCIRRITVATNPGWIEYRHGVELSEEFNELSKETRSKLMVDASSAFYGKYIPSIQRILDPVVLPHLELLDWKDKIPLPQSFFETLATSHIKYLKIFRVALNKQFDIATQLPSASRRWPLRTLHLELTRNCQTSKTISGSPLCASILRLCSATLENLSLSSLDFRDPYTFTTSTVSALPRFPNLRRLSIGILHIDDSSMLQGLVGDGLRYLEVGRRWQAIYSDFFENRGTIPNLDTFIWNGITPQEPPYSFLHANPQISMLALPSSLPSTTLDTKIVPLLENFRNLTSLRLVWAEKSISESALQGLCTLKTLKQVCLSAGTQIGWRHDWLIDHGCLRRCLRTLPCLERLALSRDSYNSALGTEMYYSEAEHLTASQSRKWERRHRQRMLDEANTYARVIPRLEWIYLGQIPMGIVKGDQTGSKRVRVLFQERDDLWTFLRKMFEGHT
;
A
#
# COMPACT_ATOMS: atom_id res chain seq x y z
N MET A 1 57.78 -0.46 -7.51
CA MET A 1 57.95 0.52 -6.43
C MET A 1 56.70 1.39 -6.49
N LEU A 2 55.73 1.20 -5.59
CA LEU A 2 55.75 1.66 -4.19
C LEU A 2 55.93 3.19 -4.13
N SER A 3 55.11 4.01 -3.46
CA SER A 3 53.80 3.82 -2.80
C SER A 3 53.25 5.25 -2.46
N ASP A 4 52.01 5.56 -2.06
CA ASP A 4 50.77 4.83 -1.72
C ASP A 4 49.53 5.65 -2.19
N GLU A 5 48.38 5.02 -2.45
CA GLU A 5 47.04 5.67 -2.46
C GLU A 5 45.98 4.72 -1.88
N GLU A 6 46.08 4.44 -0.57
CA GLU A 6 44.96 3.96 0.24
C GLU A 6 44.40 5.11 1.11
N GLY A 7 43.10 5.06 1.42
CA GLY A 7 42.57 5.75 2.60
C GLY A 7 42.02 7.16 2.40
N LEU A 8 40.95 7.29 1.59
CA LEU A 8 39.97 8.38 1.75
C LEU A 8 38.55 7.88 1.43
N ASP A 9 38.13 6.84 2.15
CA ASP A 9 36.71 6.62 2.39
C ASP A 9 36.16 7.88 3.09
N SER A 10 35.35 8.65 2.37
CA SER A 10 34.68 9.83 2.90
C SER A 10 33.51 9.42 3.79
N ILE A 11 33.86 8.95 5.00
CA ILE A 11 32.93 8.67 6.08
C ILE A 11 32.16 9.95 6.41
N LEU A 12 30.90 10.02 5.98
CA LEU A 12 29.92 10.94 6.55
C LEU A 12 29.83 10.66 8.06
N PRO A 13 29.66 11.67 8.92
CA PRO A 13 29.68 11.46 10.36
C PRO A 13 28.62 10.44 10.78
N ASP A 14 29.04 9.45 11.58
CA ASP A 14 28.13 8.53 12.29
C ASP A 14 26.98 9.35 12.88
N GLY A 15 25.74 9.00 12.52
CA GLY A 15 24.56 9.76 12.93
C GLY A 15 23.82 10.46 11.80
N ALA A 16 24.40 10.68 10.61
CA ALA A 16 23.66 11.17 9.45
C ALA A 16 22.47 10.24 9.06
N GLU A 17 22.53 8.96 9.41
CA GLU A 17 21.47 7.96 9.20
C GLU A 17 20.18 8.24 10.01
N ILE A 18 20.23 9.03 11.10
CA ILE A 18 19.01 9.37 11.86
C ILE A 18 18.18 10.45 11.15
N LEU A 19 18.83 11.29 10.33
CA LEU A 19 18.16 12.32 9.52
C LEU A 19 17.23 11.70 8.48
N ASP A 20 17.51 10.51 7.95
CA ASP A 20 16.61 9.82 7.02
C ASP A 20 15.30 9.38 7.72
N VAL A 21 15.37 9.03 9.01
CA VAL A 21 14.19 8.73 9.84
C VAL A 21 13.37 10.00 10.08
N MET A 22 14.04 11.12 10.37
CA MET A 22 13.39 12.41 10.66
C MET A 22 12.82 13.10 9.41
N MET A 23 13.56 13.13 8.31
CA MET A 23 13.15 13.75 7.04
C MET A 23 12.17 12.90 6.23
N SER A 24 11.88 11.67 6.65
CA SER A 24 10.89 10.79 6.02
C SER A 24 9.47 11.39 5.91
N VAL A 25 9.21 12.50 6.61
CA VAL A 25 7.98 13.31 6.52
C VAL A 25 7.82 14.01 5.16
N PHE A 26 8.90 14.32 4.43
CA PHE A 26 8.83 15.09 3.18
C PHE A 26 8.34 14.35 1.93
N SER A 27 7.93 13.08 2.03
CA SER A 27 7.13 12.47 0.95
C SER A 27 5.66 12.86 1.10
N GLY A 28 5.31 14.01 0.52
CA GLY A 28 3.91 14.39 0.34
C GLY A 28 3.12 13.38 -0.51
N VAL A 29 1.79 13.56 -0.51
CA VAL A 29 0.74 12.61 -0.93
C VAL A 29 0.46 11.53 0.12
N LYS A 30 -0.70 11.66 0.79
CA LYS A 30 -1.33 10.67 1.68
C LYS A 30 -1.20 9.24 1.13
N ASP A 31 -0.21 8.50 1.60
CA ASP A 31 -0.05 7.08 1.30
C ASP A 31 -0.69 6.22 2.41
N GLU A 32 -1.98 6.47 2.66
CA GLU A 32 -2.88 5.58 3.41
C GLU A 32 -3.17 4.31 2.59
N PHE A 33 -2.13 3.49 2.51
CA PHE A 33 -2.11 2.18 1.87
C PHE A 33 -3.25 1.29 2.40
N GLY A 34 -4.06 0.79 1.46
CA GLY A 34 -4.64 -0.55 1.56
C GLY A 34 -5.42 -0.89 2.84
N LYS A 35 -6.49 -0.13 3.14
CA LYS A 35 -7.39 -0.30 4.30
C LYS A 35 -6.70 -0.03 5.64
N GLU A 36 -7.48 0.37 6.64
CA GLU A 36 -7.28 -0.26 7.95
C GLU A 36 -7.57 -1.74 7.72
N GLU A 37 -6.53 -2.56 7.50
CA GLU A 37 -6.70 -4.00 7.67
C GLU A 37 -7.22 -4.17 9.10
N LEU A 38 -8.48 -4.59 9.21
CA LEU A 38 -9.13 -4.81 10.50
C LEU A 38 -8.18 -5.64 11.35
N PRO A 39 -7.94 -5.27 12.63
CA PRO A 39 -7.01 -6.00 13.47
C PRO A 39 -7.40 -7.48 13.41
N PRO A 40 -6.43 -8.38 13.14
CA PRO A 40 -6.73 -9.79 12.93
C PRO A 40 -7.55 -10.29 14.11
N SER A 41 -8.55 -11.13 13.84
CA SER A 41 -9.46 -11.62 14.89
C SER A 41 -8.66 -12.14 16.09
N PRO A 42 -9.17 -12.03 17.33
CA PRO A 42 -8.55 -12.68 18.47
C PRO A 42 -8.32 -14.18 18.16
N LEU A 43 -7.24 -14.74 18.67
CA LEU A 43 -7.04 -16.19 18.62
C LEU A 43 -7.97 -16.89 19.60
N THR A 44 -8.28 -18.14 19.27
CA THR A 44 -9.07 -19.04 20.12
C THR A 44 -8.44 -19.21 21.48
N PHE A 45 -9.28 -19.22 22.51
CA PHE A 45 -8.86 -19.24 23.92
C PHE A 45 -7.79 -20.32 24.23
N ASP A 46 -7.92 -21.52 23.66
CA ASP A 46 -6.97 -22.63 23.79
C ASP A 46 -5.56 -22.30 23.26
N ARG A 47 -5.48 -21.56 22.15
CA ARG A 47 -4.21 -21.16 21.53
C ARG A 47 -3.50 -20.08 22.33
N VAL A 48 -4.24 -19.15 22.92
CA VAL A 48 -3.66 -18.03 23.69
C VAL A 48 -3.26 -18.46 25.11
N CYS A 49 -3.95 -19.47 25.66
CA CYS A 49 -3.64 -20.05 26.97
C CYS A 49 -2.67 -21.25 26.90
N GLY A 50 -2.29 -21.68 25.68
CA GLY A 50 -1.30 -22.75 25.48
C GLY A 50 -1.76 -24.14 25.93
N GLY A 51 -3.06 -24.39 25.99
CA GLY A 51 -3.62 -25.64 26.50
C GLY A 51 -5.15 -25.74 26.40
N PRO A 52 -5.71 -26.96 26.44
CA PRO A 52 -7.08 -27.23 26.03
C PRO A 52 -8.17 -26.95 27.08
N SER A 53 -7.82 -26.58 28.32
CA SER A 53 -8.79 -26.45 29.42
C SER A 53 -8.57 -25.18 30.25
N PRO A 54 -9.57 -24.27 30.34
CA PRO A 54 -9.52 -23.13 31.26
C PRO A 54 -9.40 -23.58 32.71
N GLN A 55 -8.72 -22.76 33.54
CA GLN A 55 -8.59 -23.00 34.98
C GLN A 55 -9.80 -22.48 35.77
N SER A 56 -10.54 -21.55 35.20
CA SER A 56 -11.70 -20.90 35.79
C SER A 56 -12.96 -21.77 35.70
N THR A 57 -13.67 -21.90 36.83
CA THR A 57 -14.94 -22.65 36.91
C THR A 57 -16.16 -21.85 36.44
N ALA A 58 -15.98 -20.59 36.02
CA ALA A 58 -17.07 -19.71 35.63
C ALA A 58 -17.80 -20.22 34.37
N SER A 59 -19.12 -20.05 34.32
CA SER A 59 -19.99 -20.61 33.26
C SER A 59 -19.60 -20.21 31.84
N LEU A 60 -18.98 -19.04 31.67
CA LEU A 60 -18.45 -18.54 30.40
C LEU A 60 -17.41 -19.50 29.78
N PHE A 61 -16.56 -20.10 30.61
CA PHE A 61 -15.50 -21.04 30.21
C PHE A 61 -16.00 -22.48 30.00
N LYS A 62 -17.32 -22.71 30.09
CA LYS A 62 -17.98 -23.98 29.75
C LYS A 62 -18.58 -23.98 28.35
N LEU A 63 -18.49 -22.85 27.64
CA LEU A 63 -18.89 -22.73 26.24
C LEU A 63 -17.78 -23.27 25.33
N PRO A 64 -18.11 -23.79 24.12
CA PRO A 64 -17.13 -24.03 23.07
C PRO A 64 -16.28 -22.78 22.78
N THR A 65 -15.00 -22.97 22.46
CA THR A 65 -14.04 -21.88 22.27
C THR A 65 -14.44 -20.96 21.11
N GLU A 66 -15.12 -21.48 20.08
CA GLU A 66 -15.65 -20.71 18.96
C GLU A 66 -16.74 -19.72 19.39
N LEU A 67 -17.58 -20.11 20.38
CA LEU A 67 -18.59 -19.21 20.94
C LEU A 67 -17.96 -18.16 21.86
N MET A 68 -16.91 -18.53 22.60
CA MET A 68 -16.14 -17.57 23.39
C MET A 68 -15.53 -16.48 22.49
N ASP A 69 -14.85 -16.84 21.40
CA ASP A 69 -14.26 -15.86 20.49
C ASP A 69 -15.29 -14.92 19.87
N GLY A 70 -16.47 -15.46 19.51
CA GLY A 70 -17.61 -14.65 19.05
C GLY A 70 -18.05 -13.64 20.11
N ILE A 71 -18.22 -14.06 21.37
CA ILE A 71 -18.52 -13.16 22.50
C ILE A 71 -17.43 -12.09 22.66
N LEU A 72 -16.15 -12.50 22.64
CA LEU A 72 -15.02 -11.59 22.83
C LEU A 72 -14.98 -10.49 21.78
N GLN A 73 -15.35 -10.76 20.52
CA GLN A 73 -15.41 -9.74 19.46
C GLN A 73 -16.46 -8.66 19.72
N HIS A 74 -17.54 -8.97 20.45
CA HIS A 74 -18.63 -8.03 20.74
C HIS A 74 -18.44 -7.21 22.04
N VAL A 75 -17.43 -7.50 22.85
CA VAL A 75 -17.12 -6.69 24.05
C VAL A 75 -16.71 -5.26 23.64
N PRO A 76 -17.10 -4.18 24.36
CA PRO A 76 -16.54 -2.85 24.08
C PRO A 76 -15.04 -2.79 24.41
N SER A 77 -14.22 -2.07 23.64
CA SER A 77 -12.77 -2.00 23.88
C SER A 77 -12.42 -1.55 25.30
N ASP A 78 -13.15 -0.56 25.83
CA ASP A 78 -12.99 -0.02 27.19
C ASP A 78 -13.33 -1.05 28.29
N SER A 79 -14.14 -2.08 27.95
CA SER A 79 -14.50 -3.17 28.86
C SER A 79 -13.46 -4.30 28.90
N LEU A 80 -12.47 -4.31 27.99
CA LEU A 80 -11.41 -5.33 27.98
C LEU A 80 -10.47 -5.21 29.20
N ALA A 81 -10.17 -3.99 29.67
CA ALA A 81 -9.35 -3.80 30.86
C ALA A 81 -10.05 -4.27 32.16
N PRO A 82 -11.34 -3.93 32.43
CA PRO A 82 -12.12 -4.55 33.51
C PRO A 82 -12.21 -6.08 33.40
N LEU A 83 -12.45 -6.62 32.20
CA LEU A 83 -12.48 -8.07 31.96
C LEU A 83 -11.14 -8.72 32.36
N ALA A 84 -10.03 -8.08 32.02
CA ALA A 84 -8.69 -8.58 32.34
C ALA A 84 -8.40 -8.69 33.85
N LEU A 85 -9.16 -8.01 34.71
CA LEU A 85 -9.01 -8.06 36.16
C LEU A 85 -9.79 -9.20 36.83
N VAL A 86 -10.67 -9.91 36.11
CA VAL A 86 -11.60 -10.90 36.69
C VAL A 86 -10.86 -12.17 37.17
N ASN A 87 -9.97 -12.74 36.36
CA ASN A 87 -9.10 -13.88 36.67
C ASN A 87 -8.03 -14.05 35.58
N ARG A 88 -7.13 -15.03 35.72
CA ARG A 88 -6.03 -15.28 34.77
C ARG A 88 -6.48 -15.64 33.36
N ASP A 89 -7.57 -16.40 33.23
CA ASP A 89 -8.13 -16.79 31.94
C ASP A 89 -8.75 -15.57 31.25
N CYS A 90 -9.52 -14.76 31.97
CA CYS A 90 -10.07 -13.49 31.48
C CYS A 90 -8.98 -12.46 31.14
N LEU A 91 -7.86 -12.44 31.89
CA LEU A 91 -6.67 -11.63 31.57
C LEU A 91 -6.10 -12.00 30.19
N GLN A 92 -5.83 -13.28 29.97
CA GLN A 92 -5.21 -13.73 28.72
C GLN A 92 -6.18 -13.64 27.52
N TRP A 93 -7.47 -13.88 27.75
CA TRP A 93 -8.53 -13.73 26.76
C TRP A 93 -8.82 -12.26 26.41
N ALA A 94 -8.83 -11.34 27.37
CA ALA A 94 -8.90 -9.91 27.07
C ALA A 94 -7.66 -9.44 26.27
N ARG A 95 -6.46 -9.91 26.66
CA ARG A 95 -5.21 -9.63 25.96
C ARG A 95 -5.19 -10.14 24.51
N SER A 96 -5.81 -11.29 24.22
CA SER A 96 -5.86 -11.83 22.85
C SER A 96 -6.55 -10.90 21.86
N ARG A 97 -7.40 -9.99 22.36
CA ARG A 97 -7.99 -8.90 21.57
C ARG A 97 -7.23 -7.58 21.71
N GLN A 98 -6.83 -7.18 22.93
CA GLN A 98 -6.13 -5.91 23.15
C GLN A 98 -4.79 -5.83 22.40
N PHE A 99 -4.07 -6.95 22.31
CA PHE A 99 -2.73 -7.03 21.72
C PHE A 99 -2.71 -7.78 20.38
N ALA A 100 -3.87 -8.07 19.77
CA ALA A 100 -3.96 -8.75 18.47
C ALA A 100 -3.16 -8.04 17.37
N SER A 101 -3.16 -6.70 17.42
CA SER A 101 -2.36 -5.83 16.56
C SER A 101 -1.65 -4.80 17.46
N ILE A 102 -0.33 -4.66 17.30
CA ILE A 102 0.46 -3.67 18.05
C ILE A 102 1.16 -2.70 17.10
N HIS A 103 1.39 -1.49 17.59
CA HIS A 103 2.10 -0.43 16.87
C HIS A 103 3.42 -0.12 17.58
N LEU A 104 4.51 -0.03 16.82
CA LEU A 104 5.84 0.32 17.32
C LEU A 104 6.27 1.63 16.66
N ASP A 105 6.20 2.70 17.44
CA ASP A 105 6.37 4.10 16.99
C ASP A 105 7.60 4.81 17.59
N TYR A 106 8.46 4.09 18.32
CA TYR A 106 9.57 4.60 19.16
C TYR A 106 9.15 5.37 20.44
N GLY A 107 7.85 5.50 20.70
CA GLY A 107 7.31 6.06 21.94
C GLY A 107 7.56 5.15 23.16
N GLN A 108 7.43 5.71 24.37
CA GLN A 108 7.68 4.95 25.60
C GLN A 108 6.84 3.66 25.71
N PRO A 109 5.52 3.64 25.40
CA PRO A 109 4.73 2.40 25.44
C PRO A 109 5.26 1.32 24.47
N SER A 110 5.79 1.71 23.32
CA SER A 110 6.40 0.80 22.34
C SER A 110 7.68 0.17 22.90
N LEU A 111 8.53 0.96 23.56
CA LEU A 111 9.75 0.46 24.20
C LEU A 111 9.46 -0.46 25.39
N ASP A 112 8.50 -0.07 26.25
CA ASP A 112 8.09 -0.87 27.40
C ASP A 112 7.50 -2.23 26.94
N LEU A 113 6.72 -2.23 25.86
CA LEU A 113 6.17 -3.45 25.25
C LEU A 113 7.27 -4.34 24.65
N ILE A 114 8.23 -3.77 23.91
CA ILE A 114 9.37 -4.53 23.36
C ILE A 114 10.17 -5.17 24.50
N GLN A 115 10.52 -4.39 25.54
CA GLN A 115 11.27 -4.91 26.69
C GLN A 115 10.49 -6.05 27.37
N ARG A 116 9.17 -5.86 27.58
CA ARG A 116 8.32 -6.89 28.19
C ARG A 116 8.29 -8.19 27.40
N LEU A 117 8.29 -8.13 26.07
CA LEU A 117 8.33 -9.31 25.20
C LEU A 117 9.70 -10.01 25.26
N LEU A 118 10.80 -9.26 25.40
CA LEU A 118 12.14 -9.83 25.58
C LEU A 118 12.32 -10.46 26.98
N ASP A 119 11.72 -9.88 28.01
CA ASP A 119 11.70 -10.43 29.38
C ASP A 119 10.94 -11.76 29.44
N GLU A 120 9.80 -11.88 28.72
CA GLU A 120 9.01 -13.12 28.62
C GLU A 120 9.81 -14.30 28.06
N VAL A 121 10.84 -14.03 27.25
CA VAL A 121 11.70 -15.04 26.60
C VAL A 121 12.92 -15.36 27.46
N SER A 122 13.52 -14.32 28.05
CA SER A 122 14.69 -14.48 28.94
C SER A 122 14.37 -15.32 30.19
N GLY A 123 13.09 -15.41 30.58
CA GLY A 123 12.60 -16.30 31.64
C GLY A 123 12.43 -17.78 31.25
N LEU A 124 12.61 -18.18 29.98
CA LEU A 124 12.52 -19.59 29.56
C LEU A 124 13.86 -20.36 29.72
N ASP A 125 15.00 -19.68 29.58
CA ASP A 125 16.32 -20.33 29.65
C ASP A 125 16.74 -20.68 31.10
N SER A 126 16.08 -20.10 32.11
CA SER A 126 16.34 -20.34 33.54
C SER A 126 15.52 -21.54 34.06
N SER A 127 15.96 -22.74 33.68
CA SER A 127 15.30 -24.01 34.00
C SER A 127 14.94 -24.21 35.49
N THR A 128 13.64 -24.20 35.82
CA THR A 128 12.99 -25.13 36.77
C THR A 128 11.46 -24.99 36.80
N SER A 129 10.79 -26.12 37.09
CA SER A 129 9.35 -26.29 37.36
C SER A 129 8.39 -26.37 36.16
N SER A 130 7.65 -27.48 36.13
CA SER A 130 6.54 -27.78 35.23
C SER A 130 5.24 -27.09 35.68
N ILE A 131 5.31 -25.79 35.95
CA ILE A 131 4.18 -24.98 36.38
C ILE A 131 3.72 -24.14 35.18
N MET A 132 2.42 -24.23 34.88
CA MET A 132 1.72 -23.60 33.74
C MET A 132 2.31 -22.25 33.33
N PRO A 133 2.58 -22.01 32.02
CA PRO A 133 3.18 -20.76 31.58
C PRO A 133 2.31 -19.58 32.02
N LEU A 134 2.97 -18.56 32.57
CA LEU A 134 2.34 -17.28 32.87
C LEU A 134 1.64 -16.71 31.63
N PRO A 135 0.56 -15.91 31.77
CA PRO A 135 -0.10 -15.28 30.63
C PRO A 135 0.89 -14.38 29.86
N ARG A 136 1.38 -14.90 28.73
CA ARG A 136 2.37 -14.29 27.83
C ARG A 136 1.69 -13.38 26.82
N LEU A 137 2.17 -12.14 26.69
CA LEU A 137 1.71 -11.21 25.66
C LEU A 137 2.10 -11.69 24.25
N GLY A 138 3.24 -12.37 24.11
CA GLY A 138 3.71 -12.85 22.81
C GLY A 138 2.77 -13.83 22.09
N LEU A 139 1.92 -14.55 22.85
CA LEU A 139 0.89 -15.45 22.30
C LEU A 139 -0.32 -14.71 21.72
N CYS A 140 -0.55 -13.46 22.14
CA CYS A 140 -1.69 -12.65 21.74
C CYS A 140 -1.46 -11.89 20.43
N ILE A 141 -0.20 -11.64 20.07
CA ILE A 141 0.17 -10.73 18.97
C ILE A 141 0.13 -11.49 17.64
N ARG A 142 -0.70 -10.99 16.72
CA ARG A 142 -0.84 -11.51 15.35
C ARG A 142 -0.36 -10.53 14.28
N ARG A 143 -0.34 -9.22 14.58
CA ARG A 143 0.12 -8.15 13.69
C ARG A 143 1.06 -7.18 14.40
N ILE A 144 2.14 -6.81 13.71
CA ILE A 144 3.01 -5.69 14.09
C ILE A 144 2.98 -4.66 12.97
N THR A 145 2.81 -3.38 13.31
CA THR A 145 3.12 -2.25 12.42
C THR A 145 4.25 -1.43 13.03
N VAL A 146 5.40 -1.40 12.36
CA VAL A 146 6.53 -0.50 12.70
C VAL A 146 6.39 0.76 11.87
N ALA A 147 6.14 1.89 12.53
CA ALA A 147 6.16 3.22 11.93
C ALA A 147 6.61 4.24 12.99
N THR A 148 7.93 4.41 13.10
CA THR A 148 8.59 5.35 14.00
C THR A 148 8.06 6.77 13.76
N ASN A 149 7.63 7.43 14.83
CA ASN A 149 7.26 8.84 14.80
C ASN A 149 8.52 9.69 15.08
N PRO A 150 8.95 10.57 14.15
CA PRO A 150 10.10 11.46 14.35
C PRO A 150 10.05 12.27 15.64
N GLY A 151 8.86 12.71 16.07
CA GLY A 151 8.68 13.48 17.30
C GLY A 151 9.14 12.75 18.57
N TRP A 152 9.13 11.41 18.59
CA TRP A 152 9.69 10.64 19.71
C TRP A 152 11.22 10.55 19.67
N ILE A 153 11.86 10.65 18.50
CA ILE A 153 13.32 10.77 18.37
C ILE A 153 13.76 12.17 18.83
N GLU A 154 13.09 13.20 18.31
CA GLU A 154 13.29 14.62 18.66
C GLU A 154 13.21 14.80 20.19
N TYR A 155 12.07 14.42 20.78
CA TYR A 155 11.83 14.54 22.23
C TYR A 155 12.82 13.75 23.09
N ARG A 156 13.19 12.52 22.69
CA ARG A 156 14.02 11.64 23.52
C ARG A 156 15.50 12.00 23.50
N HIS A 157 15.99 12.52 22.37
CA HIS A 157 17.43 12.73 22.15
C HIS A 157 17.82 14.20 22.00
N GLY A 158 16.87 15.14 22.00
CA GLY A 158 17.15 16.57 21.81
C GLY A 158 17.69 16.89 20.41
N VAL A 159 17.33 16.06 19.43
CA VAL A 159 17.74 16.20 18.03
C VAL A 159 16.56 16.78 17.25
N GLU A 160 16.45 18.10 17.16
CA GLU A 160 15.38 18.77 16.43
C GLU A 160 15.85 19.34 15.09
N LEU A 161 14.94 19.53 14.14
CA LEU A 161 15.19 20.32 12.92
C LEU A 161 14.81 21.81 13.10
N SER A 162 14.92 22.33 14.32
CA SER A 162 14.59 23.71 14.70
C SER A 162 15.74 24.69 14.47
N GLU A 163 15.46 26.00 14.47
CA GLU A 163 16.50 27.04 14.39
C GLU A 163 17.43 26.98 15.62
N GLU A 164 16.86 26.78 16.82
CA GLU A 164 17.60 26.61 18.08
C GLU A 164 18.60 25.45 18.04
N PHE A 165 18.23 24.30 17.45
CA PHE A 165 19.18 23.20 17.26
C PHE A 165 20.33 23.59 16.31
N ASN A 166 20.08 24.42 15.30
CA ASN A 166 21.11 24.87 14.36
C ASN A 166 22.09 25.90 14.96
N GLU A 167 21.68 26.62 16.01
CA GLU A 167 22.55 27.50 16.81
C GLU A 167 23.56 26.72 17.68
N LEU A 168 23.30 25.43 17.96
CA LEU A 168 24.24 24.59 18.71
C LEU A 168 25.56 24.37 17.95
N SER A 169 26.64 24.21 18.73
CA SER A 169 27.96 23.88 18.19
C SER A 169 27.92 22.62 17.32
N LYS A 170 28.77 22.56 16.29
CA LYS A 170 28.80 21.43 15.35
C LYS A 170 29.11 20.11 16.07
N GLU A 171 29.99 20.17 17.06
CA GLU A 171 30.42 19.05 17.92
C GLU A 171 29.24 18.56 18.77
N THR A 172 28.49 19.49 19.36
CA THR A 172 27.31 19.18 20.20
C THR A 172 26.23 18.51 19.38
N ARG A 173 25.88 19.07 18.21
CA ARG A 173 24.93 18.46 17.26
C ARG A 173 25.38 17.08 16.81
N SER A 174 26.65 16.94 16.41
CA SER A 174 27.20 15.66 15.97
C SER A 174 27.11 14.61 17.06
N LYS A 175 27.39 14.97 18.33
CA LYS A 175 27.26 14.04 19.46
C LYS A 175 25.81 13.59 19.66
N LEU A 176 24.85 14.51 19.67
CA LEU A 176 23.43 14.16 19.84
C LEU A 176 22.93 13.26 18.69
N MET A 177 23.36 13.51 17.45
CA MET A 177 23.08 12.65 16.29
C MET A 177 23.68 11.24 16.43
N VAL A 178 24.94 11.12 16.89
CA VAL A 178 25.59 9.82 17.18
C VAL A 178 24.81 9.07 18.27
N ASP A 179 24.50 9.72 19.38
CA ASP A 179 23.82 9.11 20.53
C ASP A 179 22.39 8.64 20.14
N ALA A 180 21.65 9.45 19.37
CA ALA A 180 20.35 9.09 18.83
C ALA A 180 20.40 7.91 17.86
N SER A 181 21.36 7.93 16.92
CA SER A 181 21.58 6.83 15.96
C SER A 181 21.95 5.53 16.67
N SER A 182 22.86 5.59 17.65
CA SER A 182 23.26 4.44 18.48
C SER A 182 22.08 3.86 19.28
N ALA A 183 21.19 4.72 19.80
CA ALA A 183 19.97 4.26 20.47
C ALA A 183 18.94 3.64 19.49
N PHE A 184 18.83 4.19 18.27
CA PHE A 184 17.88 3.71 17.27
C PHE A 184 18.37 2.42 16.57
N TYR A 185 19.45 2.50 15.80
CA TYR A 185 20.01 1.38 15.04
C TYR A 185 20.75 0.37 15.93
N GLY A 186 21.37 0.80 17.03
CA GLY A 186 22.12 -0.08 17.92
C GLY A 186 21.30 -0.80 18.99
N LYS A 187 20.09 -0.31 19.32
CA LYS A 187 19.22 -0.93 20.35
C LYS A 187 17.80 -1.22 19.88
N TYR A 188 17.08 -0.23 19.35
CA TYR A 188 15.67 -0.39 18.99
C TYR A 188 15.45 -1.37 17.82
N ILE A 189 16.14 -1.17 16.69
CA ILE A 189 15.99 -2.07 15.52
C ILE A 189 16.41 -3.52 15.84
N PRO A 190 17.55 -3.79 16.52
CA PRO A 190 17.89 -5.15 16.98
C PRO A 190 16.88 -5.74 17.97
N SER A 191 16.26 -4.91 18.83
CA SER A 191 15.23 -5.38 19.75
C SER A 191 13.94 -5.77 19.02
N ILE A 192 13.55 -5.04 17.97
CA ILE A 192 12.45 -5.44 17.09
C ILE A 192 12.79 -6.76 16.39
N GLN A 193 14.00 -6.88 15.82
CA GLN A 193 14.44 -8.13 15.19
C GLN A 193 14.33 -9.32 16.14
N ARG A 194 14.77 -9.17 17.40
CA ARG A 194 14.71 -10.23 18.42
C ARG A 194 13.29 -10.65 18.78
N ILE A 195 12.32 -9.73 18.83
CA ILE A 195 10.92 -10.13 19.09
C ILE A 195 10.23 -10.75 17.87
N LEU A 196 10.75 -10.60 16.65
CA LEU A 196 10.20 -11.27 15.46
C LEU A 196 10.50 -12.78 15.40
N ASP A 197 11.35 -13.30 16.30
CA ASP A 197 11.66 -14.72 16.39
C ASP A 197 10.39 -15.55 16.75
N PRO A 198 10.15 -16.71 16.10
CA PRO A 198 9.02 -17.59 16.37
C PRO A 198 8.82 -18.02 17.84
N VAL A 199 9.88 -18.04 18.67
CA VAL A 199 9.80 -18.37 20.10
C VAL A 199 9.13 -17.25 20.91
N VAL A 200 9.31 -16.00 20.48
CA VAL A 200 8.70 -14.82 21.11
C VAL A 200 7.26 -14.65 20.64
N LEU A 201 7.06 -14.67 19.31
CA LEU A 201 5.79 -14.38 18.64
C LEU A 201 5.34 -15.54 17.74
N PRO A 202 4.96 -16.70 18.31
CA PRO A 202 4.63 -17.90 17.55
C PRO A 202 3.37 -17.77 16.67
N HIS A 203 2.61 -16.69 16.81
CA HIS A 203 1.36 -16.46 16.09
C HIS A 203 1.35 -15.15 15.29
N LEU A 204 2.50 -14.51 15.09
CA LEU A 204 2.65 -13.38 14.19
C LEU A 204 2.41 -13.82 12.74
N GLU A 205 1.37 -13.25 12.13
CA GLU A 205 0.98 -13.55 10.74
C GLU A 205 1.15 -12.33 9.82
N LEU A 206 1.12 -11.11 10.35
CA LEU A 206 1.21 -9.86 9.59
C LEU A 206 2.33 -8.95 10.11
N LEU A 207 3.18 -8.47 9.21
CA LEU A 207 4.19 -7.44 9.50
C LEU A 207 4.11 -6.30 8.48
N ASP A 208 3.79 -5.10 8.98
CA ASP A 208 3.85 -3.85 8.24
C ASP A 208 5.08 -3.04 8.66
N TRP A 209 6.12 -3.01 7.83
CA TRP A 209 7.29 -2.17 8.02
C TRP A 209 7.17 -0.89 7.19
N LYS A 210 7.04 0.27 7.85
CA LYS A 210 6.92 1.59 7.21
C LYS A 210 8.16 2.48 7.34
N ASP A 211 9.10 2.13 8.22
CA ASP A 211 10.32 2.90 8.45
C ASP A 211 11.25 2.81 7.22
N LYS A 212 11.53 3.96 6.60
CA LYS A 212 12.28 4.09 5.34
C LYS A 212 13.81 3.98 5.56
N ILE A 213 14.19 3.04 6.41
CA ILE A 213 15.56 2.87 6.92
C ILE A 213 16.25 1.67 6.26
N PRO A 214 17.59 1.58 6.30
CA PRO A 214 18.27 0.35 5.92
C PRO A 214 18.05 -0.76 6.95
N LEU A 215 17.86 -1.99 6.46
CA LEU A 215 17.71 -3.18 7.29
C LEU A 215 18.87 -4.17 7.08
N PRO A 216 19.40 -4.78 8.16
CA PRO A 216 20.51 -5.73 8.05
C PRO A 216 20.04 -7.05 7.45
N GLN A 217 20.97 -7.79 6.83
CA GLN A 217 20.72 -9.12 6.27
C GLN A 217 20.08 -10.09 7.29
N SER A 218 20.54 -10.06 8.54
CA SER A 218 20.03 -10.92 9.62
C SER A 218 18.55 -10.66 9.94
N PHE A 219 18.03 -9.46 9.68
CA PHE A 219 16.61 -9.17 9.80
C PHE A 219 15.80 -9.99 8.79
N PHE A 220 16.22 -10.00 7.53
CA PHE A 220 15.56 -10.78 6.47
C PHE A 220 15.70 -12.30 6.69
N GLU A 221 16.83 -12.76 7.25
CA GLU A 221 17.01 -14.15 7.67
C GLU A 221 16.04 -14.53 8.79
N THR A 222 15.82 -13.64 9.76
CA THR A 222 14.82 -13.81 10.84
C THR A 222 13.38 -13.83 10.28
N LEU A 223 13.09 -12.99 9.28
CA LEU A 223 11.79 -13.03 8.60
C LEU A 223 11.57 -14.35 7.84
N ALA A 224 12.59 -14.90 7.20
CA ALA A 224 12.50 -16.13 6.42
C ALA A 224 12.26 -17.39 7.28
N THR A 225 12.61 -17.36 8.57
CA THR A 225 12.28 -18.42 9.55
C THR A 225 10.94 -18.20 10.26
N SER A 226 10.26 -17.08 10.01
CA SER A 226 9.03 -16.70 10.70
C SER A 226 7.76 -17.39 10.15
N HIS A 227 6.67 -17.32 10.94
CA HIS A 227 5.34 -17.76 10.53
C HIS A 227 4.54 -16.69 9.74
N ILE A 228 5.17 -15.57 9.36
CA ILE A 228 4.50 -14.44 8.68
C ILE A 228 3.93 -14.89 7.34
N LYS A 229 2.64 -14.57 7.13
CA LYS A 229 1.85 -14.86 5.92
C LYS A 229 1.64 -13.61 5.07
N TYR A 230 1.66 -12.44 5.70
CA TYR A 230 1.44 -11.14 5.08
C TYR A 230 2.61 -10.22 5.46
N LEU A 231 3.53 -10.00 4.52
CA LEU A 231 4.69 -9.14 4.72
C LEU A 231 4.56 -7.91 3.83
N LYS A 232 4.66 -6.75 4.46
CA LYS A 232 4.77 -5.47 3.79
C LYS A 232 6.05 -4.76 4.24
N ILE A 233 6.96 -4.55 3.30
CA ILE A 233 8.18 -3.77 3.49
C ILE A 233 8.10 -2.55 2.57
N PHE A 234 8.04 -1.36 3.16
CA PHE A 234 7.85 -0.12 2.42
C PHE A 234 9.08 0.79 2.48
N ARG A 235 9.64 1.08 1.30
CA ARG A 235 10.75 2.02 1.06
C ARG A 235 12.01 1.74 1.89
N VAL A 236 12.29 0.47 2.16
CA VAL A 236 13.52 0.05 2.86
C VAL A 236 14.72 0.16 1.94
N ALA A 237 15.76 0.80 2.44
CA ALA A 237 17.03 0.95 1.75
C ALA A 237 17.91 -0.30 1.94
N LEU A 238 18.86 -0.52 1.02
CA LEU A 238 19.86 -1.59 1.14
C LEU A 238 21.27 -0.99 1.28
N ASN A 239 21.98 -1.38 2.34
CA ASN A 239 23.37 -0.97 2.60
C ASN A 239 24.41 -1.93 2.00
N LYS A 240 23.97 -3.13 1.60
CA LYS A 240 24.81 -4.13 0.91
C LYS A 240 23.95 -5.05 0.05
N GLN A 241 24.58 -5.69 -0.94
CA GLN A 241 23.99 -6.77 -1.74
C GLN A 241 24.12 -8.10 -0.97
N PHE A 242 23.05 -8.88 -0.87
CA PHE A 242 23.04 -10.19 -0.21
C PHE A 242 21.86 -11.05 -0.68
N ASP A 243 21.94 -12.37 -0.41
CA ASP A 243 20.81 -13.30 -0.49
C ASP A 243 20.54 -13.93 0.88
N ILE A 244 19.35 -14.52 1.06
CA ILE A 244 18.94 -15.20 2.30
C ILE A 244 19.15 -16.73 2.19
N ALA A 245 19.21 -17.26 0.97
CA ALA A 245 19.04 -18.68 0.70
C ALA A 245 20.29 -19.53 0.99
N THR A 246 21.47 -18.93 1.13
CA THR A 246 22.75 -19.64 1.27
C THR A 246 23.00 -20.25 2.66
N GLN A 247 22.27 -19.83 3.71
CA GLN A 247 22.56 -20.22 5.10
C GLN A 247 21.43 -20.98 5.83
N LEU A 248 20.24 -21.13 5.20
CA LEU A 248 19.07 -21.75 5.85
C LEU A 248 19.11 -23.30 5.84
N PRO A 249 18.84 -23.98 6.97
CA PRO A 249 18.73 -25.43 7.02
C PRO A 249 17.68 -25.99 6.06
N SER A 250 17.95 -27.15 5.46
CA SER A 250 17.11 -27.72 4.39
C SER A 250 15.64 -28.00 4.77
N ALA A 251 15.34 -28.14 6.06
CA ALA A 251 13.98 -28.30 6.57
C ALA A 251 13.18 -26.97 6.61
N SER A 252 13.86 -25.82 6.73
CA SER A 252 13.27 -24.48 6.86
C SER A 252 12.97 -23.79 5.52
N ARG A 253 13.12 -24.51 4.38
CA ARG A 253 13.15 -23.94 3.02
C ARG A 253 11.82 -23.39 2.47
N ARG A 254 10.77 -23.24 3.27
CA ARG A 254 9.45 -22.78 2.81
C ARG A 254 8.88 -21.74 3.77
N TRP A 255 9.12 -20.48 3.45
CA TRP A 255 8.46 -19.36 4.09
C TRP A 255 6.97 -19.41 3.73
N PRO A 256 6.02 -19.56 4.69
CA PRO A 256 4.58 -19.70 4.40
C PRO A 256 3.89 -18.42 3.88
N LEU A 257 4.63 -17.52 3.26
CA LEU A 257 4.19 -16.20 2.84
C LEU A 257 3.16 -16.31 1.68
N ARG A 258 2.00 -15.69 1.87
CA ARG A 258 0.89 -15.63 0.91
C ARG A 258 0.77 -14.25 0.25
N THR A 259 1.14 -13.20 0.96
CA THR A 259 1.17 -11.82 0.46
C THR A 259 2.53 -11.20 0.72
N LEU A 260 3.18 -10.70 -0.34
CA LEU A 260 4.40 -9.91 -0.28
C LEU A 260 4.17 -8.56 -0.96
N HIS A 261 4.39 -7.47 -0.24
CA HIS A 261 4.64 -6.15 -0.82
C HIS A 261 6.05 -5.70 -0.43
N LEU A 262 6.89 -5.47 -1.44
CA LEU A 262 8.29 -5.12 -1.28
C LEU A 262 8.60 -3.88 -2.13
N GLU A 263 8.70 -2.73 -1.48
CA GLU A 263 9.20 -1.49 -2.07
C GLU A 263 10.63 -1.22 -1.57
N LEU A 264 11.61 -1.36 -2.45
CA LEU A 264 13.03 -1.09 -2.15
C LEU A 264 13.43 0.32 -2.62
N THR A 265 14.33 0.95 -1.88
CA THR A 265 14.88 2.27 -2.19
C THR A 265 16.40 2.23 -2.31
N ARG A 266 16.93 3.21 -3.05
CA ARG A 266 18.35 3.52 -3.02
C ARG A 266 18.69 4.15 -1.67
N ASN A 267 19.77 3.70 -1.01
CA ASN A 267 20.37 4.50 0.04
C ASN A 267 21.03 5.76 -0.59
N CYS A 268 20.43 6.93 -0.36
CA CYS A 268 20.91 8.22 -0.88
C CYS A 268 22.27 8.64 -0.28
N GLN A 269 22.64 8.10 0.87
CA GLN A 269 23.89 8.38 1.58
C GLN A 269 25.08 7.61 0.97
N THR A 270 24.83 6.55 0.19
CA THR A 270 25.87 5.75 -0.49
C THR A 270 26.08 6.16 -1.95
N SER A 271 27.34 6.41 -2.32
CA SER A 271 27.74 6.72 -3.70
C SER A 271 27.59 5.51 -4.64
N LYS A 272 27.83 4.30 -4.13
CA LYS A 272 27.71 3.03 -4.87
C LYS A 272 26.23 2.66 -5.06
N THR A 273 25.84 2.33 -6.29
CA THR A 273 24.53 1.70 -6.55
C THR A 273 24.59 0.25 -6.04
N ILE A 274 23.68 -0.12 -5.15
CA ILE A 274 23.62 -1.46 -4.54
C ILE A 274 22.44 -2.21 -5.15
N SER A 275 22.68 -3.42 -5.66
CA SER A 275 21.64 -4.19 -6.33
C SER A 275 20.69 -4.87 -5.34
N GLY A 276 19.39 -4.61 -5.50
CA GLY A 276 18.32 -5.29 -4.77
C GLY A 276 17.92 -6.65 -5.36
N SER A 277 18.45 -6.97 -6.55
CA SER A 277 18.11 -8.17 -7.32
C SER A 277 18.28 -9.49 -6.53
N PRO A 278 19.42 -9.79 -5.87
CA PRO A 278 19.61 -11.08 -5.21
C PRO A 278 18.71 -11.28 -3.99
N LEU A 279 18.43 -10.22 -3.24
CA LEU A 279 17.51 -10.24 -2.12
C LEU A 279 16.11 -10.61 -2.61
N CYS A 280 15.59 -9.85 -3.58
CA CYS A 280 14.28 -10.07 -4.20
C CYS A 280 14.16 -11.50 -4.78
N ALA A 281 15.17 -11.95 -5.53
CA ALA A 281 15.24 -13.30 -6.08
C ALA A 281 15.22 -14.39 -5.00
N SER A 282 15.95 -14.20 -3.89
CA SER A 282 16.02 -15.18 -2.81
C SER A 282 14.70 -15.29 -2.01
N ILE A 283 14.07 -14.15 -1.69
CA ILE A 283 12.75 -14.10 -1.05
C ILE A 283 11.72 -14.83 -1.92
N LEU A 284 11.66 -14.49 -3.21
CA LEU A 284 10.65 -15.03 -4.12
C LEU A 284 10.84 -16.52 -4.40
N ARG A 285 12.07 -17.04 -4.39
CA ARG A 285 12.31 -18.49 -4.41
C ARG A 285 11.75 -19.16 -3.14
N LEU A 286 11.98 -18.60 -1.95
CA LEU A 286 11.53 -19.15 -0.66
C LEU A 286 9.99 -19.20 -0.48
N CYS A 287 9.25 -18.24 -1.02
CA CYS A 287 7.78 -18.19 -0.93
C CYS A 287 7.03 -18.62 -2.21
N SER A 288 7.73 -18.95 -3.30
CA SER A 288 7.15 -19.24 -4.62
C SER A 288 5.94 -20.18 -4.62
N ALA A 289 5.97 -21.23 -3.80
CA ALA A 289 4.89 -22.23 -3.71
C ALA A 289 3.63 -21.74 -2.99
N THR A 290 3.73 -20.75 -2.09
CA THR A 290 2.62 -20.28 -1.22
C THR A 290 2.09 -18.92 -1.59
N LEU A 291 2.83 -18.16 -2.41
CA LEU A 291 2.51 -16.78 -2.75
C LEU A 291 1.24 -16.65 -3.61
N GLU A 292 0.30 -15.85 -3.15
CA GLU A 292 -1.00 -15.56 -3.78
C GLU A 292 -1.08 -14.10 -4.28
N ASN A 293 -0.44 -13.18 -3.57
CA ASN A 293 -0.39 -11.76 -3.89
C ASN A 293 1.06 -11.25 -3.86
N LEU A 294 1.49 -10.59 -4.93
CA LEU A 294 2.82 -10.02 -5.04
C LEU A 294 2.75 -8.57 -5.51
N SER A 295 3.42 -7.68 -4.81
CA SER A 295 3.66 -6.29 -5.20
C SER A 295 5.15 -5.98 -5.07
N LEU A 296 5.79 -5.59 -6.17
CA LEU A 296 7.24 -5.31 -6.25
C LEU A 296 7.48 -3.90 -6.81
N SER A 297 8.23 -3.08 -6.08
CA SER A 297 8.69 -1.77 -6.56
C SER A 297 10.14 -1.49 -6.15
N SER A 298 10.85 -0.75 -6.98
CA SER A 298 12.20 -0.23 -6.74
C SER A 298 12.22 1.24 -7.14
N LEU A 299 12.61 2.11 -6.20
CA LEU A 299 12.85 3.53 -6.50
C LEU A 299 14.29 3.81 -6.97
N ASP A 300 15.19 2.82 -6.99
CA ASP A 300 16.42 2.94 -7.80
C ASP A 300 16.10 2.57 -9.26
N PHE A 301 16.36 3.51 -10.16
CA PHE A 301 16.08 3.44 -11.60
C PHE A 301 17.25 2.88 -12.42
N ARG A 302 18.41 2.61 -11.79
CA ARG A 302 19.66 2.22 -12.48
C ARG A 302 20.07 0.76 -12.27
N ASP A 303 19.37 0.02 -11.43
CA ASP A 303 19.69 -1.38 -11.12
C ASP A 303 18.76 -2.36 -11.86
N PRO A 304 19.27 -3.20 -12.78
CA PRO A 304 18.48 -4.27 -13.40
C PRO A 304 18.20 -5.43 -12.45
N TYR A 305 16.92 -5.75 -12.29
CA TYR A 305 16.44 -6.93 -11.57
C TYR A 305 16.40 -8.16 -12.50
N THR A 306 16.89 -9.27 -11.97
CA THR A 306 17.05 -10.57 -12.67
C THR A 306 16.84 -11.72 -11.70
N PHE A 307 16.15 -12.78 -12.13
CA PHE A 307 16.03 -14.02 -11.33
C PHE A 307 17.13 -15.05 -11.61
N THR A 308 17.97 -14.78 -12.60
CA THR A 308 19.12 -15.60 -13.00
C THR A 308 20.37 -15.13 -12.27
N THR A 309 20.66 -15.76 -11.13
CA THR A 309 22.01 -15.68 -10.53
C THR A 309 22.92 -16.67 -11.25
N SER A 310 24.24 -16.41 -11.28
CA SER A 310 25.26 -17.31 -11.86
C SER A 310 25.25 -18.75 -11.32
N THR A 311 24.52 -18.96 -10.21
CA THR A 311 24.39 -20.21 -9.47
C THR A 311 23.09 -21.00 -9.71
N VAL A 312 22.04 -20.40 -10.31
CA VAL A 312 20.70 -21.04 -10.41
C VAL A 312 20.00 -20.67 -11.71
N SER A 313 19.82 -21.65 -12.60
CA SER A 313 19.25 -21.47 -13.95
C SER A 313 17.73 -21.63 -14.06
N ALA A 314 17.06 -22.17 -13.04
CA ALA A 314 15.62 -22.44 -13.09
C ALA A 314 14.82 -21.32 -12.40
N LEU A 315 13.86 -20.72 -13.12
CA LEU A 315 12.95 -19.75 -12.53
C LEU A 315 11.97 -20.39 -11.54
N PRO A 316 11.65 -19.71 -10.42
CA PRO A 316 10.57 -20.12 -9.53
C PRO A 316 9.24 -20.09 -10.28
N ARG A 317 8.39 -21.08 -10.01
CA ARG A 317 6.99 -21.11 -10.49
C ARG A 317 6.07 -20.71 -9.35
N PHE A 318 5.06 -19.87 -9.65
CA PHE A 318 4.12 -19.35 -8.66
C PHE A 318 2.71 -19.91 -8.91
N PRO A 319 2.42 -21.18 -8.56
CA PRO A 319 1.17 -21.86 -8.92
C PRO A 319 -0.09 -21.23 -8.28
N ASN A 320 0.09 -20.54 -7.16
CA ASN A 320 -0.99 -19.93 -6.39
C ASN A 320 -1.17 -18.43 -6.66
N LEU A 321 -0.29 -17.79 -7.43
CA LEU A 321 -0.30 -16.34 -7.63
C LEU A 321 -1.55 -15.91 -8.41
N ARG A 322 -2.38 -15.07 -7.78
CA ARG A 322 -3.62 -14.51 -8.34
C ARG A 322 -3.52 -13.01 -8.57
N ARG A 323 -2.73 -12.29 -7.77
CA ARG A 323 -2.51 -10.85 -7.94
C ARG A 323 -1.03 -10.55 -8.11
N LEU A 324 -0.70 -9.85 -9.19
CA LEU A 324 0.64 -9.33 -9.45
C LEU A 324 0.56 -7.82 -9.68
N SER A 325 1.35 -7.05 -8.94
CA SER A 325 1.58 -5.63 -9.14
C SER A 325 3.09 -5.42 -9.29
N ILE A 326 3.52 -5.11 -10.50
CA ILE A 326 4.88 -4.64 -10.77
C ILE A 326 4.76 -3.12 -10.74
N GLY A 327 5.45 -2.45 -9.82
CA GLY A 327 5.48 -0.99 -9.73
C GLY A 327 6.53 -0.41 -10.66
N ILE A 328 7.24 0.63 -10.20
CA ILE A 328 8.47 1.06 -10.86
C ILE A 328 9.50 -0.07 -10.66
N LEU A 329 9.90 -0.77 -11.73
CA LEU A 329 10.92 -1.80 -11.65
C LEU A 329 11.68 -1.89 -12.99
N HIS A 330 13.01 -1.84 -12.93
CA HIS A 330 13.88 -2.00 -14.08
C HIS A 330 14.22 -3.49 -14.24
N ILE A 331 13.59 -4.19 -15.18
CA ILE A 331 13.81 -5.62 -15.44
C ILE A 331 14.78 -5.77 -16.62
N ASP A 332 15.81 -6.59 -16.50
CA ASP A 332 16.81 -6.80 -17.57
C ASP A 332 16.34 -7.82 -18.62
N ASP A 333 15.63 -8.86 -18.18
CA ASP A 333 15.28 -10.02 -18.98
C ASP A 333 13.79 -10.38 -18.85
N SER A 334 13.17 -10.60 -20.00
CA SER A 334 11.80 -11.09 -20.16
C SER A 334 11.53 -12.40 -19.41
N SER A 335 12.54 -13.23 -19.11
CA SER A 335 12.37 -14.45 -18.32
C SER A 335 11.72 -14.16 -16.96
N MET A 336 12.07 -13.05 -16.30
CA MET A 336 11.45 -12.62 -15.05
C MET A 336 9.93 -12.41 -15.21
N LEU A 337 9.50 -11.82 -16.32
CA LEU A 337 8.09 -11.66 -16.66
C LEU A 337 7.43 -13.01 -17.00
N GLN A 338 8.12 -13.92 -17.69
CA GLN A 338 7.63 -15.28 -17.95
C GLN A 338 7.37 -16.07 -16.66
N GLY A 339 8.23 -15.93 -15.64
CA GLY A 339 8.07 -16.58 -14.35
C GLY A 339 6.91 -16.01 -13.52
N LEU A 340 6.73 -14.69 -13.53
CA LEU A 340 5.70 -14.00 -12.73
C LEU A 340 4.32 -13.99 -13.40
N VAL A 341 4.24 -13.81 -14.71
CA VAL A 341 2.98 -13.62 -15.46
C VAL A 341 2.41 -14.97 -15.92
N GLY A 342 2.00 -15.80 -14.97
CA GLY A 342 1.37 -17.10 -15.19
C GLY A 342 -0.14 -17.02 -15.51
N ASP A 343 -0.68 -18.10 -16.09
CA ASP A 343 -2.09 -18.20 -16.53
C ASP A 343 -3.12 -18.21 -15.38
N GLY A 344 -2.64 -18.34 -14.14
CA GLY A 344 -3.44 -18.34 -12.92
C GLY A 344 -3.83 -16.95 -12.41
N LEU A 345 -3.27 -15.88 -12.99
CA LEU A 345 -3.51 -14.49 -12.56
C LEU A 345 -4.96 -14.05 -12.79
N ARG A 346 -5.47 -13.26 -11.85
CA ARG A 346 -6.77 -12.56 -11.89
C ARG A 346 -6.62 -11.05 -11.89
N TYR A 347 -5.59 -10.53 -11.23
CA TYR A 347 -5.24 -9.11 -11.20
C TYR A 347 -3.81 -8.95 -11.69
N LEU A 348 -3.61 -8.03 -12.63
CA LEU A 348 -2.29 -7.65 -13.14
C LEU A 348 -2.19 -6.13 -13.23
N GLU A 349 -1.27 -5.55 -12.48
CA GLU A 349 -0.86 -4.16 -12.58
C GLU A 349 0.60 -4.10 -13.07
N VAL A 350 0.83 -3.29 -14.09
CA VAL A 350 2.16 -3.06 -14.66
C VAL A 350 2.48 -1.57 -14.68
N GLY A 351 3.24 -1.16 -13.68
CA GLY A 351 3.96 0.09 -13.58
C GLY A 351 5.10 0.12 -14.59
N ARG A 352 5.21 1.20 -15.37
CA ARG A 352 6.26 1.33 -16.40
C ARG A 352 7.04 2.63 -16.27
N ARG A 353 8.36 2.48 -16.38
CA ARG A 353 9.32 3.56 -16.62
C ARG A 353 10.35 3.06 -17.63
N TRP A 354 10.41 3.70 -18.81
CA TRP A 354 11.54 3.62 -19.77
C TRP A 354 12.00 2.24 -20.29
N GLN A 355 11.17 1.20 -20.34
CA GLN A 355 11.60 -0.11 -20.86
C GLN A 355 10.67 -0.69 -21.93
N ALA A 356 11.23 -0.94 -23.12
CA ALA A 356 10.57 -1.65 -24.22
C ALA A 356 10.20 -3.09 -23.85
N ILE A 357 10.98 -3.73 -22.97
CA ILE A 357 10.83 -5.13 -22.56
C ILE A 357 9.41 -5.49 -22.09
N TYR A 358 8.71 -4.56 -21.41
CA TYR A 358 7.31 -4.76 -21.03
C TYR A 358 6.38 -4.74 -22.24
N SER A 359 6.55 -3.78 -23.16
CA SER A 359 5.76 -3.74 -24.40
C SER A 359 5.96 -5.04 -25.19
N ASP A 360 7.22 -5.38 -25.46
CA ASP A 360 7.59 -6.53 -26.30
C ASP A 360 7.12 -7.86 -25.68
N PHE A 361 7.23 -8.00 -24.35
CA PHE A 361 6.71 -9.17 -23.64
C PHE A 361 5.19 -9.25 -23.75
N PHE A 362 4.46 -8.16 -23.45
CA PHE A 362 3.00 -8.21 -23.41
C PHE A 362 2.37 -8.34 -24.80
N GLU A 363 2.90 -7.70 -25.83
CA GLU A 363 2.46 -7.91 -27.22
C GLU A 363 2.55 -9.39 -27.64
N ASN A 364 3.52 -10.15 -27.12
CA ASN A 364 3.70 -11.58 -27.40
C ASN A 364 3.08 -12.53 -26.34
N ARG A 365 2.54 -12.03 -25.22
CA ARG A 365 2.09 -12.87 -24.09
C ARG A 365 0.79 -13.62 -24.36
N GLY A 366 -0.04 -13.13 -25.28
CA GLY A 366 -1.34 -13.74 -25.59
C GLY A 366 -2.34 -13.69 -24.41
N THR A 367 -3.23 -14.69 -24.36
CA THR A 367 -4.32 -14.75 -23.38
C THR A 367 -3.85 -15.22 -21.99
N ILE A 368 -4.39 -14.60 -20.94
CA ILE A 368 -4.33 -15.04 -19.54
C ILE A 368 -5.77 -15.38 -19.13
N PRO A 369 -6.20 -16.66 -19.18
CA PRO A 369 -7.63 -17.03 -19.17
C PRO A 369 -8.44 -16.56 -17.96
N ASN A 370 -7.80 -16.40 -16.80
CA ASN A 370 -8.44 -16.00 -15.55
C ASN A 370 -8.36 -14.49 -15.27
N LEU A 371 -7.75 -13.70 -16.16
CA LEU A 371 -7.48 -12.28 -15.94
C LEU A 371 -8.79 -11.48 -15.94
N ASP A 372 -9.10 -10.91 -14.79
CA ASP A 372 -10.31 -10.13 -14.51
C ASP A 372 -10.02 -8.62 -14.47
N THR A 373 -8.90 -8.25 -13.85
CA THR A 373 -8.47 -6.86 -13.68
C THR A 373 -7.11 -6.63 -14.33
N PHE A 374 -7.00 -5.62 -15.21
CA PHE A 374 -5.74 -5.20 -15.84
C PHE A 374 -5.53 -3.68 -15.71
N ILE A 375 -4.37 -3.30 -15.18
CA ILE A 375 -3.96 -1.90 -15.00
C ILE A 375 -2.62 -1.67 -15.71
N TRP A 376 -2.56 -0.64 -16.54
CA TRP A 376 -1.40 -0.32 -17.34
C TRP A 376 -0.90 1.10 -17.05
N ASN A 377 0.07 1.21 -16.13
CA ASN A 377 0.43 2.44 -15.44
C ASN A 377 1.84 2.92 -15.82
N GLY A 378 1.98 3.62 -16.94
CA GLY A 378 3.21 4.32 -17.31
C GLY A 378 3.32 5.72 -16.69
N ILE A 379 4.52 6.07 -16.23
CA ILE A 379 4.85 7.47 -15.83
C ILE A 379 4.98 8.38 -17.06
N THR A 380 5.24 7.82 -18.24
CA THR A 380 5.30 8.53 -19.52
C THR A 380 4.18 8.06 -20.46
N PRO A 381 3.73 8.91 -21.42
CA PRO A 381 2.82 8.49 -22.48
C PRO A 381 3.51 7.43 -23.36
N GLN A 382 3.05 6.19 -23.25
CA GLN A 382 3.43 5.09 -24.14
C GLN A 382 2.19 4.27 -24.44
N GLU A 383 2.08 3.80 -25.67
CA GLU A 383 0.94 2.98 -26.09
C GLU A 383 0.80 1.72 -25.21
N PRO A 384 -0.44 1.27 -24.93
CA PRO A 384 -0.71 0.00 -24.27
C PRO A 384 -0.56 -1.17 -25.25
N PRO A 385 -0.35 -2.41 -24.74
CA PRO A 385 -0.05 -3.57 -25.55
C PRO A 385 -1.34 -4.02 -26.25
N TYR A 386 -1.48 -3.69 -27.53
CA TYR A 386 -2.74 -3.85 -28.26
C TYR A 386 -3.08 -5.31 -28.49
N SER A 387 -2.08 -6.13 -28.83
CA SER A 387 -2.28 -7.58 -29.05
C SER A 387 -2.65 -8.27 -27.74
N PHE A 388 -2.11 -7.81 -26.61
CA PHE A 388 -2.49 -8.31 -25.28
C PHE A 388 -3.93 -7.98 -24.94
N LEU A 389 -4.35 -6.72 -25.11
CA LEU A 389 -5.73 -6.29 -24.85
C LEU A 389 -6.71 -7.05 -25.76
N HIS A 390 -6.38 -7.21 -27.05
CA HIS A 390 -7.18 -7.97 -28.01
C HIS A 390 -7.26 -9.46 -27.64
N ALA A 391 -6.20 -10.05 -27.09
CA ALA A 391 -6.18 -11.44 -26.64
C ALA A 391 -6.91 -11.68 -25.31
N ASN A 392 -7.37 -10.63 -24.60
CA ASN A 392 -7.97 -10.73 -23.27
C ASN A 392 -9.34 -10.04 -23.11
N PRO A 393 -10.34 -10.32 -23.98
CA PRO A 393 -11.68 -9.68 -23.93
C PRO A 393 -12.53 -10.08 -22.70
N GLN A 394 -12.07 -11.05 -21.89
CA GLN A 394 -12.75 -11.50 -20.67
C GLN A 394 -12.61 -10.53 -19.48
N ILE A 395 -11.65 -9.58 -19.55
CA ILE A 395 -11.37 -8.58 -18.50
C ILE A 395 -12.65 -7.82 -18.12
N SER A 396 -12.94 -7.73 -16.82
CA SER A 396 -14.07 -6.98 -16.27
C SER A 396 -13.69 -5.59 -15.77
N MET A 397 -12.40 -5.33 -15.53
CA MET A 397 -11.87 -4.06 -15.07
C MET A 397 -10.59 -3.67 -15.82
N LEU A 398 -10.64 -2.57 -16.56
CA LEU A 398 -9.51 -2.02 -17.31
C LEU A 398 -9.17 -0.61 -16.83
N ALA A 399 -7.91 -0.36 -16.51
CA ALA A 399 -7.43 0.98 -16.16
C ALA A 399 -6.17 1.36 -16.95
N LEU A 400 -6.27 2.46 -17.69
CA LEU A 400 -5.17 3.16 -18.34
C LEU A 400 -5.01 4.53 -17.64
N PRO A 401 -4.40 4.60 -16.43
CA PRO A 401 -4.25 5.86 -15.67
C PRO A 401 -3.24 6.83 -16.29
N SER A 402 -2.42 6.39 -17.24
CA SER A 402 -1.50 7.24 -17.99
C SER A 402 -2.23 8.06 -19.06
N SER A 403 -1.86 9.32 -19.20
CA SER A 403 -2.33 10.17 -20.30
C SER A 403 -1.93 9.60 -21.67
N LEU A 404 -2.92 9.26 -22.49
CA LEU A 404 -2.75 8.80 -23.87
C LEU A 404 -3.32 9.84 -24.85
N PRO A 405 -2.73 9.99 -26.05
CA PRO A 405 -3.29 10.88 -27.07
C PRO A 405 -4.71 10.47 -27.48
N SER A 406 -5.55 11.44 -27.80
CA SER A 406 -6.89 11.25 -28.36
C SER A 406 -6.87 10.37 -29.61
N THR A 407 -5.87 10.51 -30.48
CA THR A 407 -5.71 9.63 -31.64
C THR A 407 -5.56 8.16 -31.24
N THR A 408 -4.84 7.86 -30.16
CA THR A 408 -4.69 6.51 -29.61
C THR A 408 -5.99 6.02 -28.97
N LEU A 409 -6.59 6.83 -28.10
CA LEU A 409 -7.80 6.45 -27.38
C LEU A 409 -8.99 6.27 -28.31
N ASP A 410 -9.27 7.27 -29.14
CA ASP A 410 -10.47 7.37 -29.95
C ASP A 410 -10.45 6.41 -31.15
N THR A 411 -9.26 6.13 -31.74
CA THR A 411 -9.17 5.28 -32.96
C THR A 411 -8.70 3.84 -32.70
N LYS A 412 -7.99 3.56 -31.60
CA LYS A 412 -7.51 2.21 -31.27
C LYS A 412 -8.19 1.63 -30.04
N ILE A 413 -8.18 2.34 -28.91
CA ILE A 413 -8.66 1.78 -27.63
C ILE A 413 -10.18 1.66 -27.58
N VAL A 414 -10.92 2.77 -27.79
CA VAL A 414 -12.39 2.76 -27.68
C VAL A 414 -13.04 1.72 -28.62
N PRO A 415 -12.64 1.57 -29.89
CA PRO A 415 -13.14 0.49 -30.76
C PRO A 415 -12.75 -0.91 -30.27
N LEU A 416 -11.55 -1.09 -29.70
CA LEU A 416 -11.11 -2.38 -29.17
C LEU A 416 -11.95 -2.84 -27.97
N LEU A 417 -12.47 -1.89 -27.16
CA LEU A 417 -13.32 -2.20 -26.00
C LEU A 417 -14.67 -2.83 -26.37
N GLU A 418 -15.15 -2.69 -27.61
CA GLU A 418 -16.41 -3.31 -28.06
C GLU A 418 -16.38 -4.86 -27.98
N ASN A 419 -15.18 -5.44 -28.03
CA ASN A 419 -14.98 -6.87 -27.85
C ASN A 419 -15.11 -7.33 -26.38
N PHE A 420 -15.05 -6.42 -25.40
CA PHE A 420 -14.98 -6.75 -23.97
C PHE A 420 -16.37 -6.96 -23.37
N ARG A 421 -16.86 -8.21 -23.44
CA ARG A 421 -18.23 -8.58 -23.04
C ARG A 421 -18.52 -8.48 -21.55
N ASN A 422 -17.48 -8.42 -20.71
CA ASN A 422 -17.58 -8.41 -19.25
C ASN A 422 -17.18 -7.07 -18.63
N LEU A 423 -16.81 -6.06 -19.41
CA LEU A 423 -16.24 -4.82 -18.89
C LEU A 423 -17.25 -4.04 -18.03
N THR A 424 -17.03 -3.98 -16.73
CA THR A 424 -17.86 -3.26 -15.75
C THR A 424 -17.18 -2.05 -15.16
N SER A 425 -15.85 -1.98 -15.15
CA SER A 425 -15.08 -0.83 -14.68
C SER A 425 -14.06 -0.37 -15.72
N LEU A 426 -14.01 0.93 -15.99
CA LEU A 426 -13.12 1.53 -16.96
C LEU A 426 -12.52 2.83 -16.43
N ARG A 427 -11.19 2.94 -16.45
CA ARG A 427 -10.45 4.21 -16.23
C ARG A 427 -9.64 4.57 -17.48
N LEU A 428 -9.88 5.76 -18.03
CA LEU A 428 -9.18 6.30 -19.21
C LEU A 428 -8.76 7.76 -18.97
N VAL A 429 -7.63 8.16 -19.56
CA VAL A 429 -7.02 9.47 -19.37
C VAL A 429 -6.52 10.04 -20.70
N TRP A 430 -7.12 11.13 -21.17
CA TRP A 430 -6.68 11.85 -22.38
C TRP A 430 -5.51 12.79 -22.05
N ALA A 431 -4.54 12.91 -22.96
CA ALA A 431 -3.45 13.86 -22.84
C ALA A 431 -3.88 15.30 -23.20
N GLU A 432 -4.85 15.42 -24.11
CA GLU A 432 -5.47 16.67 -24.52
C GLU A 432 -6.40 17.21 -23.42
N LYS A 433 -6.63 18.52 -23.42
CA LYS A 433 -7.47 19.23 -22.42
C LYS A 433 -8.98 19.00 -22.58
N SER A 434 -9.39 18.08 -23.43
CA SER A 434 -10.78 17.83 -23.82
C SER A 434 -10.95 16.40 -24.33
N ILE A 435 -12.10 15.79 -24.06
CA ILE A 435 -12.50 14.48 -24.60
C ILE A 435 -13.46 14.71 -25.77
N SER A 436 -13.27 14.02 -26.90
CA SER A 436 -14.12 14.20 -28.09
C SER A 436 -15.53 13.60 -27.88
N GLU A 437 -16.56 14.20 -28.48
CA GLU A 437 -17.93 13.61 -28.43
C GLU A 437 -17.96 12.23 -29.12
N SER A 438 -17.11 12.02 -30.15
CA SER A 438 -16.91 10.71 -30.80
C SER A 438 -16.45 9.63 -29.80
N ALA A 439 -15.41 9.92 -29.01
CA ALA A 439 -14.92 9.01 -27.98
C ALA A 439 -15.99 8.68 -26.94
N LEU A 440 -16.73 9.69 -26.48
CA LEU A 440 -17.81 9.52 -25.51
C LEU A 440 -18.96 8.68 -26.08
N GLN A 441 -19.30 8.85 -27.37
CA GLN A 441 -20.30 8.03 -28.06
C GLN A 441 -19.83 6.57 -28.19
N GLY A 442 -18.55 6.33 -28.54
CA GLY A 442 -17.96 5.00 -28.57
C GLY A 442 -17.97 4.32 -27.19
N LEU A 443 -17.57 5.01 -26.13
CA LEU A 443 -17.68 4.48 -24.75
C LEU A 443 -19.12 4.14 -24.35
N CYS A 444 -20.10 4.80 -24.95
CA CYS A 444 -21.51 4.57 -24.68
C CYS A 444 -22.08 3.31 -25.36
N THR A 445 -21.35 2.63 -26.25
CA THR A 445 -21.74 1.31 -26.77
C THR A 445 -21.59 0.21 -25.71
N LEU A 446 -20.70 0.41 -24.73
CA LEU A 446 -20.30 -0.54 -23.69
C LEU A 446 -21.36 -0.70 -22.57
N LYS A 447 -22.50 -1.33 -22.88
CA LYS A 447 -23.69 -1.39 -22.00
C LYS A 447 -23.48 -2.09 -20.64
N THR A 448 -22.39 -2.82 -20.46
CA THR A 448 -22.01 -3.51 -19.22
C THR A 448 -21.34 -2.60 -18.19
N LEU A 449 -20.89 -1.39 -18.58
CA LEU A 449 -20.20 -0.46 -17.69
C LEU A 449 -21.06 -0.05 -16.49
N LYS A 450 -20.53 -0.31 -15.30
CA LYS A 450 -21.07 0.13 -14.00
C LYS A 450 -20.26 1.27 -13.40
N GLN A 451 -18.96 1.34 -13.70
CA GLN A 451 -18.01 2.26 -13.10
C GLN A 451 -17.18 2.89 -14.21
N VAL A 452 -17.16 4.22 -14.30
CA VAL A 452 -16.38 4.97 -15.29
C VAL A 452 -15.58 6.07 -14.60
N CYS A 453 -14.27 6.11 -14.82
CA CYS A 453 -13.38 7.18 -14.40
C CYS A 453 -12.73 7.82 -15.63
N LEU A 454 -13.03 9.10 -15.87
CA LEU A 454 -12.47 9.88 -16.97
C LEU A 454 -11.58 10.99 -16.41
N SER A 455 -10.50 11.28 -17.12
CA SER A 455 -9.58 12.38 -16.85
C SER A 455 -9.07 12.94 -18.18
N ALA A 456 -8.69 14.22 -18.21
CA ALA A 456 -8.06 14.81 -19.39
C ALA A 456 -7.00 15.84 -18.98
N GLY A 457 -6.12 16.22 -19.90
CA GLY A 457 -5.09 17.23 -19.71
C GLY A 457 -3.97 16.84 -18.74
N THR A 458 -3.46 17.82 -17.99
CA THR A 458 -2.30 17.70 -17.10
C THR A 458 -2.62 16.82 -15.89
N GLN A 459 -1.97 15.65 -15.78
CA GLN A 459 -2.21 14.67 -14.70
C GLN A 459 -1.34 14.83 -13.46
N ILE A 460 -0.31 15.70 -13.48
CA ILE A 460 0.69 15.83 -12.41
C ILE A 460 0.70 17.28 -11.88
N GLY A 461 0.86 17.44 -10.56
CA GLY A 461 0.95 18.74 -9.91
C GLY A 461 -0.39 19.48 -9.80
N TRP A 462 -0.35 20.77 -9.46
CA TRP A 462 -1.53 21.57 -9.10
C TRP A 462 -2.45 21.94 -10.28
N ARG A 463 -2.00 21.84 -11.53
CA ARG A 463 -2.73 22.34 -12.72
C ARG A 463 -3.90 21.45 -13.12
N HIS A 464 -5.11 22.01 -13.14
CA HIS A 464 -6.33 21.35 -13.57
C HIS A 464 -6.87 22.03 -14.83
N ASP A 465 -6.51 21.53 -16.01
CA ASP A 465 -6.74 22.23 -17.29
C ASP A 465 -7.76 21.57 -18.22
N TRP A 466 -8.45 20.51 -17.78
CA TRP A 466 -9.63 19.96 -18.46
C TRP A 466 -10.87 20.82 -18.20
N LEU A 467 -11.19 21.72 -19.14
CA LEU A 467 -12.47 22.43 -19.10
C LEU A 467 -13.60 21.46 -19.47
N ILE A 468 -14.45 21.11 -18.49
CA ILE A 468 -15.39 20.00 -18.63
C ILE A 468 -16.74 20.40 -19.26
N ASP A 469 -17.14 19.71 -20.33
CA ASP A 469 -18.51 19.79 -20.88
C ASP A 469 -19.41 18.72 -20.25
N HIS A 470 -20.05 19.09 -19.13
CA HIS A 470 -21.06 18.24 -18.49
C HIS A 470 -22.31 18.01 -19.36
N GLY A 471 -22.62 18.91 -20.31
CA GLY A 471 -23.76 18.77 -21.21
C GLY A 471 -23.57 17.60 -22.17
N CYS A 472 -22.41 17.53 -22.83
CA CYS A 472 -21.99 16.42 -23.67
C CYS A 472 -21.91 15.11 -22.86
N LEU A 473 -21.17 15.11 -21.74
CA LEU A 473 -21.04 13.94 -20.86
C LEU A 473 -22.40 13.37 -20.41
N ARG A 474 -23.35 14.22 -19.99
CA ARG A 474 -24.71 13.76 -19.62
C ARG A 474 -25.48 13.19 -20.81
N ARG A 475 -25.38 13.81 -21.99
CA ARG A 475 -26.08 13.38 -23.22
C ARG A 475 -25.65 11.98 -23.63
N CYS A 476 -24.36 11.68 -23.51
CA CYS A 476 -23.76 10.39 -23.81
C CYS A 476 -24.03 9.37 -22.68
N LEU A 477 -23.53 9.62 -21.46
CA LEU A 477 -23.50 8.64 -20.36
C LEU A 477 -24.89 8.19 -19.87
N ARG A 478 -25.95 8.97 -20.08
CA ARG A 478 -27.35 8.53 -19.82
C ARG A 478 -27.76 7.27 -20.58
N THR A 479 -27.04 6.93 -21.66
CA THR A 479 -27.32 5.75 -22.50
C THR A 479 -26.65 4.46 -21.99
N LEU A 480 -25.89 4.54 -20.89
CA LEU A 480 -25.30 3.39 -20.20
C LEU A 480 -26.29 2.89 -19.12
N PRO A 481 -26.97 1.74 -19.33
CA PRO A 481 -28.07 1.30 -18.48
C PRO A 481 -27.62 0.80 -17.10
N CYS A 482 -26.34 0.45 -16.96
CA CYS A 482 -25.75 -0.14 -15.76
C CYS A 482 -24.92 0.85 -14.92
N LEU A 483 -24.76 2.11 -15.37
CA LEU A 483 -23.82 3.06 -14.76
C LEU A 483 -24.25 3.45 -13.34
N GLU A 484 -23.46 3.00 -12.36
CA GLU A 484 -23.65 3.18 -10.92
C GLU A 484 -22.66 4.21 -10.34
N ARG A 485 -21.44 4.31 -10.89
CA ARG A 485 -20.37 5.20 -10.39
C ARG A 485 -19.67 5.97 -11.49
N LEU A 486 -19.53 7.29 -11.31
CA LEU A 486 -18.85 8.18 -12.26
C LEU A 486 -17.79 9.02 -11.54
N ALA A 487 -16.53 8.94 -11.96
CA ALA A 487 -15.48 9.87 -11.55
C ALA A 487 -15.03 10.73 -12.74
N LEU A 488 -14.96 12.02 -12.52
CA LEU A 488 -14.39 13.03 -13.40
C LEU A 488 -13.21 13.60 -12.62
N SER A 489 -12.00 13.12 -12.89
CA SER A 489 -10.79 13.57 -12.20
C SER A 489 -10.04 14.61 -13.03
N ARG A 490 -9.31 15.52 -12.38
CA ARG A 490 -8.60 16.64 -13.02
C ARG A 490 -9.52 17.61 -13.78
N ASP A 491 -10.82 17.54 -13.54
CA ASP A 491 -11.84 18.42 -14.12
C ASP A 491 -11.68 19.85 -13.59
N SER A 492 -11.99 20.83 -14.43
CA SER A 492 -11.90 22.24 -14.09
C SER A 492 -12.94 23.08 -14.81
N TYR A 493 -13.02 24.34 -14.39
CA TYR A 493 -14.13 25.24 -14.63
C TYR A 493 -13.64 26.64 -14.98
N ASN A 494 -14.45 27.38 -15.75
CA ASN A 494 -14.17 28.78 -16.07
C ASN A 494 -13.92 29.60 -14.79
N SER A 495 -12.77 30.27 -14.76
CA SER A 495 -12.27 31.15 -13.70
C SER A 495 -11.82 32.49 -14.33
N ALA A 496 -11.68 33.54 -13.52
CA ALA A 496 -11.18 34.82 -14.03
C ALA A 496 -9.67 34.81 -14.32
N LEU A 497 -8.94 33.85 -13.71
CA LEU A 497 -7.49 33.68 -13.84
C LEU A 497 -7.09 32.60 -14.86
N GLY A 498 -8.06 32.05 -15.61
CA GLY A 498 -7.87 30.91 -16.51
C GLY A 498 -8.30 29.57 -15.89
N THR A 499 -8.60 28.59 -16.73
CA THR A 499 -9.14 27.27 -16.33
C THR A 499 -8.19 26.56 -15.35
N GLU A 500 -6.89 26.56 -15.64
CA GLU A 500 -5.87 25.89 -14.83
C GLU A 500 -5.70 26.49 -13.42
N MET A 501 -6.16 27.72 -13.21
CA MET A 501 -6.09 28.45 -11.94
C MET A 501 -7.36 28.33 -11.09
N TYR A 502 -8.41 27.65 -11.56
CA TYR A 502 -9.72 27.65 -10.90
C TYR A 502 -9.66 27.30 -9.40
N TYR A 503 -8.95 26.22 -9.04
CA TYR A 503 -8.84 25.80 -7.64
C TYR A 503 -7.86 26.64 -6.81
N SER A 504 -6.83 27.22 -7.44
CA SER A 504 -5.86 28.10 -6.79
C SER A 504 -6.37 29.54 -6.60
N GLU A 505 -7.47 29.94 -7.27
CA GLU A 505 -8.20 31.16 -6.91
C GLU A 505 -8.50 31.21 -5.39
N ALA A 506 -8.87 30.07 -4.80
CA ALA A 506 -9.20 29.97 -3.37
C ALA A 506 -8.01 30.25 -2.43
N GLU A 507 -6.78 30.06 -2.89
CA GLU A 507 -5.53 30.23 -2.13
C GLU A 507 -5.05 31.68 -2.14
N HIS A 508 -5.37 32.44 -3.19
CA HIS A 508 -5.07 33.87 -3.31
C HIS A 508 -6.12 34.79 -2.67
N LEU A 509 -7.15 34.23 -2.05
CA LEU A 509 -8.25 34.95 -1.42
C LEU A 509 -8.11 35.04 0.10
N THR A 510 -8.61 36.12 0.70
CA THR A 510 -8.71 36.20 2.18
C THR A 510 -9.57 35.05 2.72
N ALA A 511 -9.34 34.62 3.97
CA ALA A 511 -10.08 33.50 4.58
C ALA A 511 -11.62 33.63 4.49
N SER A 512 -12.17 34.86 4.53
CA SER A 512 -13.60 35.12 4.34
C SER A 512 -14.06 34.92 2.88
N GLN A 513 -13.26 35.36 1.92
CA GLN A 513 -13.51 35.16 0.49
C GLN A 513 -13.31 33.69 0.08
N SER A 514 -12.26 33.02 0.56
CA SER A 514 -12.01 31.59 0.32
C SER A 514 -13.18 30.72 0.83
N ARG A 515 -13.67 30.96 2.06
CA ARG A 515 -14.90 30.32 2.59
C ARG A 515 -16.19 30.65 1.80
N LYS A 516 -16.23 31.72 1.01
CA LYS A 516 -17.34 32.04 0.09
C LYS A 516 -17.16 31.33 -1.26
N TRP A 517 -15.93 31.27 -1.77
CA TRP A 517 -15.56 30.53 -2.97
C TRP A 517 -15.89 29.04 -2.79
N GLU A 518 -15.43 28.40 -1.70
CA GLU A 518 -15.68 26.99 -1.39
C GLU A 518 -17.18 26.66 -1.32
N ARG A 519 -17.98 27.52 -0.68
CA ARG A 519 -19.44 27.35 -0.63
C ARG A 519 -20.10 27.46 -2.01
N ARG A 520 -19.66 28.40 -2.85
CA ARG A 520 -20.16 28.57 -4.22
C ARG A 520 -19.77 27.39 -5.10
N HIS A 521 -18.51 26.96 -5.02
CA HIS A 521 -17.99 25.80 -5.73
C HIS A 521 -18.75 24.53 -5.34
N ARG A 522 -18.84 24.21 -4.04
CA ARG A 522 -19.62 23.07 -3.52
C ARG A 522 -21.07 23.09 -3.98
N GLN A 523 -21.74 24.25 -3.96
CA GLN A 523 -23.12 24.36 -4.44
C GLN A 523 -23.22 24.04 -5.94
N ARG A 524 -22.33 24.60 -6.77
CA ARG A 524 -22.25 24.29 -8.20
C ARG A 524 -22.05 22.78 -8.45
N MET A 525 -21.13 22.14 -7.73
CA MET A 525 -20.86 20.71 -7.87
C MET A 525 -22.08 19.86 -7.47
N LEU A 526 -22.80 20.26 -6.42
CA LEU A 526 -24.08 19.64 -6.03
C LEU A 526 -25.15 19.80 -7.12
N ASP A 527 -25.28 20.96 -7.75
CA ASP A 527 -26.28 21.21 -8.78
C ASP A 527 -25.99 20.41 -10.08
N GLU A 528 -24.71 20.32 -10.47
CA GLU A 528 -24.27 19.46 -11.57
C GLU A 528 -24.51 17.98 -11.25
N ALA A 529 -24.11 17.51 -10.07
CA ALA A 529 -24.32 16.13 -9.62
C ALA A 529 -25.81 15.75 -9.52
N ASN A 530 -26.68 16.66 -9.07
CA ASN A 530 -28.13 16.44 -9.08
C ASN A 530 -28.66 16.29 -10.51
N THR A 531 -28.08 17.02 -11.47
CA THR A 531 -28.43 16.92 -12.89
C THR A 531 -27.97 15.58 -13.48
N TYR A 532 -26.78 15.08 -13.15
CA TYR A 532 -26.36 13.71 -13.48
C TYR A 532 -27.27 12.64 -12.85
N ALA A 533 -27.60 12.77 -11.57
CA ALA A 533 -28.45 11.83 -10.84
C ALA A 533 -29.85 11.68 -11.46
N ARG A 534 -30.42 12.78 -12.00
CA ARG A 534 -31.72 12.78 -12.71
C ARG A 534 -31.67 12.04 -14.05
N VAL A 535 -30.58 12.15 -14.80
CA VAL A 535 -30.49 11.59 -16.18
C VAL A 535 -29.84 10.21 -16.26
N ILE A 536 -29.13 9.76 -15.21
CA ILE A 536 -28.53 8.42 -15.12
C ILE A 536 -29.32 7.59 -14.07
N PRO A 537 -30.21 6.67 -14.50
CA PRO A 537 -31.17 6.02 -13.61
C PRO A 537 -30.54 5.20 -12.47
N ARG A 538 -29.35 4.62 -12.68
CA ARG A 538 -28.66 3.78 -11.69
C ARG A 538 -27.51 4.45 -10.94
N LEU A 539 -27.21 5.72 -11.21
CA LEU A 539 -26.11 6.42 -10.53
C LEU A 539 -26.35 6.47 -9.01
N GLU A 540 -25.38 5.96 -8.26
CA GLU A 540 -25.30 5.85 -6.79
C GLU A 540 -24.16 6.69 -6.21
N TRP A 541 -23.10 6.93 -6.99
CA TRP A 541 -21.94 7.70 -6.56
C TRP A 541 -21.38 8.55 -7.71
N ILE A 542 -20.95 9.76 -7.40
CA ILE A 542 -20.28 10.65 -8.36
C ILE A 542 -19.15 11.44 -7.70
N TYR A 543 -18.07 11.65 -8.44
CA TYR A 543 -16.98 12.55 -8.09
C TYR A 543 -16.73 13.51 -9.25
N LEU A 544 -16.75 14.80 -8.94
CA LEU A 544 -16.41 15.92 -9.82
C LEU A 544 -16.05 17.12 -8.92
N GLY A 545 -15.22 18.02 -9.40
CA GLY A 545 -14.81 19.21 -8.66
C GLY A 545 -14.02 18.93 -7.39
N GLN A 546 -13.26 17.84 -7.32
CA GLN A 546 -12.61 17.37 -6.06
C GLN A 546 -13.60 17.07 -4.91
N ILE A 547 -14.88 16.79 -5.21
CA ILE A 547 -15.92 16.53 -4.21
C ILE A 547 -16.60 15.17 -4.48
N PRO A 548 -16.47 14.17 -3.58
CA PRO A 548 -17.22 12.92 -3.67
C PRO A 548 -18.63 13.06 -3.10
N MET A 549 -19.59 12.49 -3.81
CA MET A 549 -21.00 12.60 -3.50
C MET A 549 -21.69 11.24 -3.66
N GLY A 550 -22.45 10.85 -2.62
CA GLY A 550 -23.37 9.72 -2.68
C GLY A 550 -24.75 10.18 -3.13
N ILE A 551 -25.49 9.28 -3.78
CA ILE A 551 -26.84 9.52 -4.29
C ILE A 551 -27.80 8.59 -3.58
N VAL A 552 -28.70 9.16 -2.78
CA VAL A 552 -29.66 8.42 -1.96
C VAL A 552 -31.05 8.56 -2.58
N LYS A 553 -31.86 7.49 -2.56
CA LYS A 553 -33.28 7.58 -2.91
C LYS A 553 -34.03 8.29 -1.78
N GLY A 554 -34.77 9.35 -2.10
CA GLY A 554 -35.56 10.09 -1.13
C GLY A 554 -36.82 9.35 -0.69
N ASP A 555 -37.04 9.34 0.62
CA ASP A 555 -37.91 8.42 1.37
C ASP A 555 -39.41 8.43 0.99
N GLN A 556 -39.88 9.44 0.25
CA GLN A 556 -41.31 9.67 0.01
C GLN A 556 -41.71 9.83 -1.47
N THR A 557 -40.76 10.06 -2.39
CA THR A 557 -41.07 10.36 -3.81
C THR A 557 -40.23 9.55 -4.80
N GLY A 558 -39.30 8.72 -4.33
CA GLY A 558 -38.30 8.06 -5.19
C GLY A 558 -37.30 9.03 -5.84
N SER A 559 -37.43 10.35 -5.60
CA SER A 559 -36.52 11.36 -6.11
C SER A 559 -35.13 11.15 -5.53
N LYS A 560 -34.12 11.07 -6.41
CA LYS A 560 -32.72 10.98 -6.01
C LYS A 560 -32.25 12.29 -5.39
N ARG A 561 -31.57 12.21 -4.25
CA ARG A 561 -30.92 13.34 -3.57
C ARG A 561 -29.42 13.09 -3.47
N VAL A 562 -28.64 14.07 -3.91
CA VAL A 562 -27.18 14.07 -3.76
C VAL A 562 -26.79 14.50 -2.35
N ARG A 563 -25.82 13.81 -1.75
CA ARG A 563 -25.21 14.14 -0.44
C ARG A 563 -23.69 14.09 -0.57
N VAL A 564 -23.01 15.18 -0.18
CA VAL A 564 -21.54 15.19 -0.11
C VAL A 564 -21.06 14.23 0.98
N LEU A 565 -19.97 13.51 0.72
CA LEU A 565 -19.41 12.52 1.66
C LEU A 565 -18.36 13.11 2.62
N PHE A 566 -17.60 14.13 2.19
CA PHE A 566 -16.60 14.81 3.02
C PHE A 566 -16.91 16.31 3.21
N GLN A 567 -16.29 16.94 4.21
CA GLN A 567 -16.44 18.38 4.46
C GLN A 567 -15.51 19.23 3.58
N GLU A 568 -14.36 18.68 3.18
CA GLU A 568 -13.32 19.37 2.41
C GLU A 568 -13.21 18.78 1.00
N ARG A 569 -12.49 19.48 0.11
CA ARG A 569 -12.05 18.95 -1.19
C ARG A 569 -10.93 17.93 -0.95
N ASP A 570 -10.92 16.86 -1.73
CA ASP A 570 -9.82 15.88 -1.76
C ASP A 570 -9.68 15.38 -3.20
N ASP A 571 -8.45 15.25 -3.71
CA ASP A 571 -8.18 14.69 -5.04
C ASP A 571 -8.58 13.20 -5.14
N LEU A 572 -8.85 12.55 -4.00
CA LEU A 572 -9.26 11.17 -3.85
C LEU A 572 -8.36 10.16 -4.55
N TRP A 573 -7.12 10.51 -4.85
CA TRP A 573 -6.21 9.68 -5.66
C TRP A 573 -6.19 8.22 -5.18
N THR A 574 -6.06 8.02 -3.87
CA THR A 574 -6.07 6.69 -3.24
C THR A 574 -7.43 5.99 -3.39
N PHE A 575 -8.55 6.70 -3.18
CA PHE A 575 -9.92 6.18 -3.26
C PHE A 575 -10.36 5.88 -4.71
N LEU A 576 -9.93 6.69 -5.69
CA LEU A 576 -10.19 6.48 -7.11
C LEU A 576 -9.42 5.26 -7.64
N ARG A 577 -8.11 5.15 -7.33
CA ARG A 577 -7.31 3.95 -7.61
C ARG A 577 -8.00 2.72 -7.03
N LYS A 578 -8.26 2.74 -5.73
CA LYS A 578 -9.08 1.76 -5.00
C LYS A 578 -10.38 1.39 -5.75
N MET A 579 -11.22 2.34 -6.12
CA MET A 579 -12.53 2.08 -6.73
C MET A 579 -12.45 1.53 -8.17
N PHE A 580 -11.60 2.11 -9.02
CA PHE A 580 -11.64 1.89 -10.47
C PHE A 580 -10.52 0.98 -11.01
N GLU A 581 -9.42 0.82 -10.26
CA GLU A 581 -8.31 -0.11 -10.57
C GLU A 581 -8.45 -1.43 -9.81
N GLY A 582 -9.35 -1.50 -8.82
CA GLY A 582 -9.69 -2.73 -8.13
C GLY A 582 -8.96 -2.88 -6.80
N HIS A 583 -9.71 -3.23 -5.76
CA HIS A 583 -9.17 -3.36 -4.42
C HIS A 583 -8.50 -4.71 -4.16
N THR A 584 -7.56 -4.65 -3.21
CA THR A 584 -7.11 -5.73 -2.33
C THR A 584 -8.26 -6.47 -1.63
#